data_AF-A0A3N5S8N9-F1
#
_entry.id   AF-A0A3N5S8N9-F1
#
_cell.length_a   1.000
_cell.length_b   1.000
_cell.length_c   1.000
_cell.angle_alpha   90.00
_cell.angle_beta   90.00
_cell.angle_gamma   90.00
#
_symmetry.space_group_name_H-M   'P 1'
#
loop_
_entity.id
_entity.type
_entity.pdbx_description
1 polymer ?
#
loop_
_entity_poly.entity_id
_entity_poly.type
_entity_poly.pdbx_seq_one_letter_code
_entity_poly.pdbx_strand_id
1 'polypeptide(L)' 'MYKIKMDEGLYERARKAAEKAGYSSVDEFISHCVEQELAKVEADDAEGQVADQLRGLGYIE' A
#
# COMPACT_ATOMS: atom_id res chain seq x y z
N MET A 1 11.50 -4.24 16.22
CA MET A 1 10.74 -2.99 15.96
C MET A 1 11.58 -2.12 15.06
N TYR A 2 11.13 -1.91 13.82
CA TYR A 2 11.82 -1.03 12.87
C TYR A 2 11.40 0.41 13.14
N LYS A 3 12.33 1.36 13.03
CA LYS A 3 12.05 2.79 13.16
C LYS A 3 12.29 3.45 11.82
N ILE A 4 11.33 4.28 11.40
CA ILE A 4 11.37 5.02 10.15
C ILE A 4 11.31 6.51 10.50
N LYS A 5 12.14 7.31 9.83
CA LYS A 5 12.03 8.77 9.92
C LYS A 5 10.92 9.23 8.99
N MET A 6 10.06 10.12 9.48
CA MET A 6 9.01 10.73 8.70
C MET A 6 9.06 12.24 8.88
N ASP A 7 8.69 12.97 7.83
CA ASP A 7 8.52 14.42 7.91
C ASP A 7 7.47 14.79 8.97
N GLU A 8 7.73 15.83 9.76
CA GLU A 8 6.86 16.25 10.86
C GLU A 8 5.48 16.70 10.35
N GLY A 9 5.45 17.44 9.23
CA GLY A 9 4.21 17.88 8.61
C GLY A 9 3.39 16.72 8.07
N LEU A 10 4.05 15.69 7.52
CA LEU A 10 3.39 14.46 7.11
C LEU A 10 2.81 13.69 8.30
N TYR A 11 3.54 13.61 9.41
CA TYR A 11 3.07 12.94 10.64
C TYR A 11 1.84 13.63 11.25
N GLU A 12 1.87 14.95 11.34
CA GLU A 12 0.72 15.78 11.76
C GLU A 12 -0.52 15.52 10.90
N ARG A 13 -0.34 15.43 9.58
CA ARG A 13 -1.45 15.13 8.66
C ARG A 13 -1.97 13.71 8.83
N ALA A 14 -1.07 12.73 9.00
CA ALA A 14 -1.44 11.34 9.23
C ALA A 14 -2.22 11.20 10.54
N ARG A 15 -1.80 11.88 11.61
CA ARG A 15 -2.50 11.90 12.90
C ARG A 15 -3.93 12.44 12.77
N LYS A 16 -4.10 13.60 12.14
CA LYS A 16 -5.43 14.21 11.90
C LYS A 16 -6.33 13.31 11.05
N ALA A 17 -5.74 12.64 10.05
CA ALA A 17 -6.47 11.69 9.22
C ALA A 17 -6.90 10.45 10.03
N ALA A 18 -6.01 9.90 10.86
CA ALA A 18 -6.28 8.76 11.72
C ALA A 18 -7.44 9.05 12.69
N GLU A 19 -7.42 10.20 13.38
CA GLU A 19 -8.49 10.63 14.29
C GLU A 19 -9.82 10.79 13.55
N LYS A 20 -9.82 11.44 12.38
CA LYS A 20 -11.02 11.64 11.56
C LYS A 20 -11.61 10.32 11.05
N ALA A 21 -10.76 9.36 10.72
CA ALA A 21 -11.17 8.05 10.24
C ALA A 21 -11.48 7.04 11.36
N GLY A 22 -11.32 7.43 12.63
CA GLY A 22 -11.68 6.61 13.79
C GLY A 22 -10.67 5.52 14.14
N TYR A 23 -9.41 5.66 13.71
CA TYR A 23 -8.34 4.73 14.08
C TYR A 23 -7.96 4.87 15.55
N SER A 24 -7.53 3.78 16.16
CA SER A 24 -7.13 3.76 17.58
C SER A 24 -5.81 4.51 17.82
N SER A 25 -4.97 4.65 16.78
CA SER A 25 -3.67 5.33 16.82
C SER A 25 -3.18 5.68 15.41
N VAL A 26 -2.27 6.64 15.31
CA VAL A 26 -1.63 7.00 14.03
C VAL A 26 -0.76 5.86 13.49
N ASP A 27 -0.14 5.06 14.36
CA ASP A 27 0.63 3.87 13.98
C ASP A 27 -0.24 2.80 13.29
N GLU A 28 -1.47 2.60 13.77
CA GLU A 28 -2.44 1.67 13.17
C GLU A 28 -2.84 2.14 11.76
N PHE A 29 -3.13 3.44 11.64
CA PHE A 29 -3.43 4.07 10.35
C PHE A 29 -2.27 3.93 9.35
N ILE A 30 -1.04 4.23 9.77
CA ILE A 30 0.15 4.13 8.92
C ILE A 30 0.37 2.68 8.48
N SER A 31 0.25 1.72 9.39
CA SER A 31 0.42 0.30 9.08
C SER A 31 -0.58 -0.16 8.02
N HIS A 32 -1.86 0.19 8.22
CA HIS A 32 -2.92 -0.15 7.27
C HIS A 32 -2.71 0.50 5.89
N CYS A 33 -2.21 1.74 5.84
CA CYS A 33 -1.84 2.37 4.58
C CYS A 33 -0.71 1.61 3.86
N VAL A 34 0.32 1.19 4.60
CA VAL A 34 1.42 0.41 4.01
C VAL A 34 0.93 -0.95 3.51
N GLU A 35 0.09 -1.65 4.28
CA GLU A 35 -0.52 -2.92 3.87
C GLU A 35 -1.35 -2.77 2.59
N GLN A 36 -2.14 -1.70 2.47
CA GLN A 36 -2.91 -1.43 1.24
C GLN A 36 -2.02 -1.16 0.02
N GLU A 37 -0.95 -0.38 0.19
CA GLU A 37 -0.03 -0.11 -0.92
C GLU A 37 0.74 -1.36 -1.35
N LEU A 38 1.16 -2.21 -0.39
CA LEU A 38 1.76 -3.50 -0.69
C LEU A 38 0.80 -4.39 -1.49
N ALA A 39 -0.45 -4.52 -1.05
CA ALA A 39 -1.44 -5.32 -1.76
C ALA A 39 -1.68 -4.85 -3.21
N LYS A 40 -1.62 -3.54 -3.48
CA LYS A 40 -1.72 -3.01 -4.84
C LYS A 40 -0.51 -3.39 -5.69
N VAL A 41 0.70 -3.24 -5.15
CA VAL A 41 1.94 -3.61 -5.86
C VAL A 41 1.94 -5.11 -6.16
N GLU A 42 1.58 -5.94 -5.20
CA GLU A 42 1.50 -7.39 -5.37
C GLU A 42 0.43 -7.82 -6.38
N ALA A 43 -0.71 -7.12 -6.42
CA ALA A 43 -1.74 -7.35 -7.43
C ALA A 43 -1.27 -6.98 -8.85
N ASP A 44 -0.61 -5.83 -9.00
CA ASP A 44 -0.07 -5.36 -10.30
C ASP A 44 0.99 -6.34 -10.84
N ASP A 45 1.86 -6.86 -9.96
CA ASP A 45 2.86 -7.87 -10.30
C ASP A 45 2.20 -9.18 -10.77
N ALA A 46 1.13 -9.61 -10.09
CA ALA A 46 0.38 -10.82 -10.48
C ALA A 46 -0.35 -10.64 -11.81
N GLU A 47 -0.99 -9.49 -12.05
CA GLU A 47 -1.64 -9.18 -13.34
C GLU A 47 -0.62 -9.14 -14.48
N GLY A 48 0.56 -8.55 -14.24
CA GLY A 48 1.67 -8.55 -15.19
C GLY A 48 2.16 -9.97 -15.54
N GLN A 49 2.32 -10.83 -14.53
CA GLN A 49 2.75 -12.21 -14.72
C GLN A 49 1.70 -13.05 -15.48
N VAL A 50 0.41 -12.86 -15.20
CA VAL A 50 -0.68 -13.54 -15.92
C VAL A 50 -0.74 -13.09 -17.38
N ALA A 51 -0.61 -11.79 -17.64
CA ALA A 51 -0.58 -11.26 -19.00
C ALA A 51 0.61 -11.80 -19.81
N ASP A 52 1.80 -11.89 -19.20
CA ASP A 52 2.99 -12.46 -19.86
C ASP A 52 2.80 -13.95 -20.19
N GLN A 53 2.23 -14.72 -19.25
CA GLN A 53 1.92 -16.13 -19.47
C GLN A 53 0.90 -16.32 -20.61
N LEU A 54 -0.15 -15.50 -20.68
CA LEU A 54 -1.16 -15.56 -21.75
C LEU A 54 -0.58 -15.17 -23.11
N ARG A 55 0.32 -14.17 -23.17
CA ARG A 55 1.05 -13.79 -24.39
C ARG A 55 1.96 -14.92 -24.86
N GLY A 56 2.71 -15.55 -23.95
CA GLY A 56 3.58 -16.70 -24.28
C GLY A 56 2.81 -17.93 -24.78
N LEU A 57 1.55 -18.06 -24.40
CA LEU A 57 0.64 -19.10 -24.86
C LEU A 57 -0.18 -18.70 -26.11
N GLY A 58 -0.05 -17.47 -26.61
CA GLY A 58 -0.70 -16.97 -27.83
C GLY A 58 -2.19 -16.64 -27.68
N TYR A 59 -2.68 -16.39 -26.47
CA TYR A 59 -4.09 -16.04 -26.22
C TYR A 59 -4.40 -14.55 -26.36
N ILE A 60 -3.36 -13.70 -26.33
CA ILE A 60 -3.45 -12.24 -26.46
C ILE A 60 -2.22 -11.72 -27.22
N GLU A 61 -2.40 -10.71 -28.08
CA GLU A 61 -1.34 -10.02 -28.87
C GLU A 61 -0.84 -8.76 -28.16
#